data_AF-A0A2M7WPX4-F1
#
_entry.id   AF-A0A2M7WPX4-F1
#
_cell.length_a   1.000
_cell.length_b   1.000
_cell.length_c   1.000
_cell.angle_alpha   90.00
_cell.angle_beta   90.00
_cell.angle_gamma   90.00
#
_symmetry.space_group_name_H-M   'P 1'
#
loop_
_entity.id
_entity.type
_entity.pdbx_description
1 polymer ?
#
loop_
_entity_poly.entity_id
_entity_poly.type
_entity_poly.pdbx_seq_one_letter_code
_entity_poly.pdbx_strand_id
1 'polypeptide(L)'
;MLRKIILPSIMLVMAYGFWISPDFKEISAGVAIFLFGMLALEEGFRAFTGGVLEKVLRKSTDKMWKSLTFGFTAATVMQSSSLVSVITISFLSVGLIGLFEGLGIVFGANVGTTTGAWLIA
;
A
#
# COMPACT_ATOMS: atom_id res chain seq x y z
N MET A 1 1.24 -15.59 34.19
CA MET A 1 0.96 -16.93 33.60
C MET A 1 0.00 -16.86 32.41
N LEU A 2 -1.01 -15.98 32.40
CA LEU A 2 -1.99 -15.84 31.30
C LEU A 2 -1.37 -15.63 29.89
N ARG A 3 -0.35 -14.76 29.75
CA ARG A 3 0.31 -14.49 28.46
C ARG A 3 1.02 -15.70 27.83
N LYS A 4 1.46 -16.69 28.63
CA LYS A 4 2.11 -17.91 28.12
C LYS A 4 1.13 -18.91 27.52
N ILE A 5 -0.16 -18.83 27.87
CA ILE A 5 -1.22 -19.74 27.41
C ILE A 5 -1.99 -19.14 26.23
N ILE A 6 -2.13 -17.81 26.20
CA ILE A 6 -2.86 -17.09 25.14
C ILE A 6 -2.26 -17.36 23.76
N LEU A 7 -0.93 -17.26 23.63
CA LEU A 7 -0.26 -17.41 22.33
C LEU A 7 -0.43 -18.80 21.69
N PRO A 8 -0.19 -19.92 22.40
CA PRO A 8 -0.45 -21.25 21.85
C PRO A 8 -1.95 -21.52 21.62
N SER A 9 -2.86 -20.95 22.43
CA SER A 9 -4.30 -21.08 22.17
C SER A 9 -4.73 -20.37 20.87
N ILE A 10 -4.19 -19.19 20.58
CA ILE A 10 -4.45 -18.46 19.32
C ILE A 10 -3.93 -19.27 18.14
N MET A 11 -2.70 -19.81 18.24
CA MET A 11 -2.12 -20.62 17.16
C MET A 11 -2.94 -21.88 16.85
N LEU A 12 -3.45 -22.57 17.89
CA LEU A 12 -4.33 -23.74 17.71
C LEU A 12 -5.66 -23.37 17.05
N VAL A 13 -6.29 -22.27 17.48
CA VAL A 13 -7.54 -21.78 16.88
C VAL A 13 -7.32 -21.39 15.42
N MET A 14 -6.22 -20.71 15.10
CA MET A 14 -5.87 -20.38 13.72
C MET A 14 -5.63 -21.63 12.89
N ALA A 15 -4.83 -22.58 13.37
CA ALA A 15 -4.55 -23.84 12.67
C ALA A 15 -5.84 -24.64 12.41
N TYR A 16 -6.76 -24.66 13.38
CA TYR A 16 -8.08 -25.26 13.22
C TYR A 16 -8.93 -24.53 12.16
N GLY A 17 -8.92 -23.18 12.16
CA GLY A 17 -9.57 -22.37 11.14
C GLY A 17 -9.04 -22.64 9.72
N PHE A 18 -7.72 -22.79 9.57
CA PHE A 18 -7.06 -23.17 8.31
C PHE A 18 -7.41 -24.58 7.83
N TRP A 19 -7.72 -25.48 8.75
CA TRP A 19 -8.10 -26.85 8.42
C TRP A 19 -9.55 -26.93 7.95
N ILE A 20 -10.44 -26.14 8.57
CA ILE A 20 -11.88 -26.27 8.37
C ILE A 20 -12.40 -25.55 7.13
N SER A 21 -11.80 -24.40 6.77
CA SER A 21 -12.26 -23.58 5.65
C SER A 21 -11.19 -23.50 4.55
N PRO A 22 -11.46 -24.04 3.35
CA PRO A 22 -10.58 -23.85 2.20
C PRO A 22 -10.47 -22.37 1.81
N ASP A 23 -11.55 -21.58 1.93
CA ASP A 23 -11.54 -20.14 1.63
C ASP A 23 -10.58 -19.37 2.55
N PHE A 24 -10.57 -19.70 3.85
CA PHE A 24 -9.68 -19.06 4.81
C PHE A 24 -8.21 -19.30 4.48
N LYS A 25 -7.89 -20.50 3.97
CA LYS A 25 -6.54 -20.85 3.52
C LYS A 25 -6.15 -20.06 2.27
N GLU A 26 -7.03 -19.95 1.30
CA GLU A 26 -6.78 -19.21 0.06
C GLU A 26 -6.59 -17.71 0.31
N ILE A 27 -7.48 -17.09 1.09
CA ILE A 27 -7.37 -15.66 1.45
C ILE A 27 -6.06 -15.41 2.19
N SER A 28 -5.72 -16.23 3.18
CA SER A 28 -4.49 -16.06 3.95
C SER A 28 -3.23 -16.24 3.09
N ALA A 29 -3.24 -17.18 2.14
CA ALA A 29 -2.15 -17.34 1.18
C ALA A 29 -2.02 -16.11 0.27
N GLY A 30 -3.14 -15.59 -0.24
CA GLY A 30 -3.18 -14.35 -1.02
C GLY A 30 -2.65 -13.14 -0.24
N VAL A 31 -3.07 -12.97 1.01
CA VAL A 31 -2.56 -11.92 1.91
C VAL A 31 -1.07 -12.10 2.16
N ALA A 32 -0.58 -13.32 2.40
CA ALA A 32 0.84 -13.58 2.61
C ALA A 32 1.68 -13.17 1.38
N ILE A 33 1.23 -13.53 0.17
CA ILE A 33 1.90 -13.14 -1.09
C ILE A 33 1.84 -11.62 -1.27
N PHE A 34 0.71 -10.99 -0.98
CA PHE A 34 0.55 -9.53 -1.08
C PHE A 34 1.48 -8.79 -0.11
N LEU A 35 1.53 -9.20 1.17
CA LEU A 35 2.44 -8.64 2.16
C LEU A 35 3.90 -8.82 1.73
N PHE A 36 4.26 -10.01 1.22
CA PHE A 36 5.60 -10.25 0.68
C PHE A 36 5.93 -9.31 -0.48
N GLY A 37 4.99 -9.10 -1.41
CA GLY A 37 5.14 -8.12 -2.49
C GLY A 37 5.34 -6.70 -1.99
N MET A 38 4.61 -6.28 -0.95
CA MET A 38 4.81 -4.97 -0.32
C MET A 38 6.18 -4.81 0.33
N LEU A 39 6.69 -5.86 0.98
CA LEU A 39 8.05 -5.87 1.55
C LEU A 39 9.10 -5.78 0.45
N ALA A 40 8.94 -6.55 -0.63
CA ALA A 40 9.85 -6.49 -1.78
C ALA A 40 9.86 -5.10 -2.44
N LEU A 41 8.70 -4.44 -2.54
CA LEU A 41 8.61 -3.04 -3.00
C LEU A 41 9.33 -2.09 -2.04
N GLU A 42 9.16 -2.26 -0.72
CA GLU A 42 9.86 -1.45 0.27
C GLU A 42 11.38 -1.58 0.12
N GLU A 43 11.91 -2.80 0.03
CA GLU A 43 13.33 -3.06 -0.18
C GLU A 43 13.84 -2.47 -1.51
N GLY A 44 13.07 -2.64 -2.59
CA GLY A 44 13.39 -2.06 -3.89
C GLY A 44 13.47 -0.53 -3.85
N PHE A 45 12.53 0.12 -3.17
CA PHE A 45 12.52 1.58 -3.01
C PHE A 45 13.58 2.10 -2.05
N ARG A 46 13.96 1.31 -1.04
CA ARG A 46 15.03 1.64 -0.10
C ARG A 46 16.35 1.89 -0.83
N ALA A 47 16.63 1.15 -1.91
CA ALA A 47 17.83 1.35 -2.74
C ALA A 47 17.88 2.74 -3.42
N PHE A 48 16.75 3.43 -3.52
CA PHE A 48 16.66 4.75 -4.15
C PHE A 48 16.64 5.93 -3.15
N THR A 49 16.67 5.64 -1.85
CA THR A 49 16.76 6.67 -0.79
C THR A 49 18.07 7.45 -0.90
N GLY A 50 18.02 8.76 -0.66
CA GLY A 50 19.14 9.71 -0.87
C GLY A 50 19.49 9.99 -2.34
N GLY A 51 18.85 9.29 -3.29
CA GLY A 51 19.13 9.36 -4.72
C GLY A 51 18.32 10.40 -5.49
N VAL A 52 18.34 10.25 -6.83
CA VAL A 52 17.59 11.11 -7.75
C VAL A 52 16.07 10.92 -7.58
N LEU A 53 15.62 9.68 -7.36
CA LEU A 53 14.20 9.37 -7.22
C LEU A 53 13.59 10.08 -6.02
N GLU A 54 14.25 10.08 -4.85
CA GLU A 54 13.77 10.81 -3.69
C GLU A 54 13.60 12.31 -3.98
N LYS A 55 14.60 12.92 -4.62
CA LYS A 55 14.54 14.36 -4.96
C LYS A 55 13.39 14.67 -5.91
N VAL A 56 13.17 13.82 -6.92
CA VAL A 56 12.06 13.96 -7.88
C VAL A 56 10.71 13.80 -7.19
N LEU A 57 10.56 12.77 -6.36
CA LEU A 57 9.33 12.53 -5.60
C LEU A 57 9.03 13.68 -4.66
N ARG A 58 9.99 14.12 -3.83
CA ARG A 58 9.83 15.27 -2.94
C ARG A 58 9.45 16.53 -3.70
N LYS A 59 10.12 16.86 -4.81
CA LYS A 59 9.80 18.07 -5.60
C LYS A 59 8.43 18.00 -6.28
N SER A 60 7.96 16.79 -6.60
CA SER A 60 6.67 16.55 -7.25
C SER A 60 5.52 16.46 -6.25
N THR A 61 5.81 16.34 -4.94
CA THR A 61 4.80 16.14 -3.89
C THR A 61 4.89 17.18 -2.76
N ASP A 62 5.84 18.11 -2.82
CA ASP A 62 6.13 19.19 -1.84
C ASP A 62 4.96 20.11 -1.47
N LYS A 63 3.90 20.16 -2.29
CA LYS A 63 2.67 20.91 -2.00
C LYS A 63 1.46 19.99 -2.09
N MET A 64 0.47 20.24 -1.23
CA MET A 64 -0.76 19.44 -1.18
C MET A 64 -1.45 19.30 -2.55
N TRP A 65 -1.57 20.37 -3.33
CA TRP A 65 -2.15 20.32 -4.68
C TRP A 65 -1.32 19.46 -5.66
N LYS A 66 0.01 19.47 -5.54
CA LYS A 66 0.90 18.67 -6.40
C LYS A 66 0.83 17.20 -6.03
N SER A 67 0.84 16.90 -4.74
CA SER A 67 0.62 15.54 -4.24
C SER A 67 -0.76 15.00 -4.65
N LEU A 68 -1.82 15.82 -4.59
CA LEU A 68 -3.15 15.47 -5.05
C LEU A 68 -3.19 15.17 -6.57
N THR A 69 -2.61 16.03 -7.39
CA THR A 69 -2.57 15.84 -8.85
C THR A 69 -1.67 14.67 -9.24
N PHE A 70 -0.58 14.42 -8.51
CA PHE A 70 0.25 13.24 -8.68
C PHE A 70 -0.55 11.96 -8.41
N GLY A 71 -1.27 11.90 -7.27
CA GLY A 71 -2.14 10.77 -6.96
C GLY A 71 -3.24 10.56 -7.99
N PHE A 72 -3.90 11.64 -8.41
CA PHE A 72 -4.93 11.60 -9.45
C PHE A 72 -4.39 11.02 -10.75
N THR A 73 -3.29 11.57 -11.26
CA THR A 73 -2.69 11.11 -12.53
C THR A 73 -2.17 9.68 -12.42
N ALA A 74 -1.48 9.33 -11.34
CA ALA A 74 -1.02 7.97 -11.09
C ALA A 74 -2.18 6.97 -11.08
N ALA A 75 -3.26 7.27 -10.37
CA ALA A 75 -4.41 6.37 -10.28
C ALA A 75 -5.23 6.31 -11.56
N THR A 76 -5.31 7.39 -12.34
CA THR A 76 -5.93 7.37 -13.67
C THR A 76 -5.14 6.46 -14.63
N VAL A 77 -3.80 6.55 -14.60
CA VAL A 77 -2.93 5.70 -15.44
C VAL A 77 -2.99 4.24 -14.99
N MET A 78 -2.89 3.99 -13.69
CA MET A 78 -2.88 2.64 -13.14
C MET A 78 -4.29 2.03 -13.00
N GLN A 79 -5.34 2.85 -13.14
CA GLN A 79 -6.75 2.53 -12.91
C GLN A 79 -7.04 1.85 -11.56
N SER A 80 -6.16 2.00 -10.58
CA SER A 80 -6.24 1.33 -9.28
C SER A 80 -5.73 2.23 -8.18
N SER A 81 -6.66 2.74 -7.36
CA SER A 81 -6.34 3.55 -6.18
C SER A 81 -5.72 2.70 -5.07
N SER A 82 -6.11 1.43 -4.96
CA SER A 82 -5.52 0.46 -4.02
C SER A 82 -4.03 0.25 -4.29
N LEU A 83 -3.66 0.08 -5.57
CA LEU A 83 -2.25 -0.12 -5.94
C LEU A 83 -1.42 1.15 -5.71
N VAL A 84 -1.95 2.32 -6.06
CA VAL A 84 -1.29 3.61 -5.76
C VAL A 84 -1.13 3.82 -4.25
N SER A 85 -2.13 3.43 -3.45
CA SER A 85 -2.05 3.50 -1.99
C SER A 85 -0.96 2.60 -1.42
N VAL A 86 -0.85 1.36 -1.91
CA VAL A 86 0.21 0.42 -1.49
C VAL A 86 1.60 0.98 -1.78
N ILE A 87 1.82 1.49 -2.99
CA ILE A 87 3.10 2.10 -3.39
C ILE A 87 3.40 3.32 -2.52
N THR A 88 2.39 4.15 -2.25
CA THR A 88 2.51 5.33 -1.37
C THR A 88 2.90 4.92 0.05
N ILE A 89 2.30 3.87 0.60
CA ILE A 89 2.67 3.31 1.90
C ILE A 89 4.13 2.83 1.88
N SER A 90 4.57 2.13 0.82
CA SER A 90 5.97 1.73 0.69
C SER A 90 6.93 2.93 0.67
N PHE A 91 6.60 4.01 -0.06
CA PHE A 91 7.38 5.25 -0.07
C PHE A 91 7.46 5.92 1.31
N LEU A 92 6.36 5.91 2.06
CA LEU A 92 6.31 6.40 3.44
C LEU A 92 7.20 5.55 4.36
N SER A 93 7.11 4.22 4.25
CA SER A 93 7.88 3.28 5.09
C SER A 93 9.40 3.47 4.93
N VAL A 94 9.88 3.76 3.72
CA VAL A 94 11.31 4.04 3.47
C VAL A 94 11.71 5.51 3.64
N GLY A 95 10.76 6.41 3.90
CA GLY A 95 11.03 7.84 4.10
C GLY A 95 11.27 8.65 2.83
N LEU A 96 10.89 8.13 1.65
CA LEU A 96 11.01 8.87 0.38
C LEU A 96 10.08 10.09 0.30
N ILE A 97 8.92 10.01 0.96
CA ILE A 97 7.93 11.08 1.09
C ILE A 97 7.44 11.16 2.54
N GLY A 98 6.92 12.31 2.96
CA GLY A 98 6.30 12.49 4.27
C GLY A 98 4.82 12.11 4.29
N LEU A 99 4.25 12.02 5.50
CA LEU A 99 2.84 11.64 5.71
C LEU A 99 1.86 12.60 5.03
N PHE A 100 2.12 13.89 5.07
CA PHE A 100 1.25 14.90 4.44
C PHE A 100 1.22 14.74 2.92
N GLU A 101 2.39 14.49 2.33
CA GLU A 101 2.52 14.19 0.90
C GLU A 101 1.81 12.87 0.57
N GLY A 102 2.00 11.82 1.36
CA GLY A 102 1.33 10.53 1.17
C GLY A 102 -0.20 10.64 1.23
N LEU A 103 -0.75 11.39 2.19
CA LEU A 103 -2.19 11.62 2.31
C LEU A 103 -2.76 12.29 1.07
N GLY A 104 -2.08 13.33 0.55
CA GLY A 104 -2.53 14.00 -0.67
C GLY A 104 -2.53 13.07 -1.88
N ILE A 105 -1.55 12.16 -2.01
CA ILE A 105 -1.50 11.17 -3.08
C ILE A 105 -2.69 10.22 -2.98
N VAL A 106 -2.98 9.70 -1.78
CA VAL A 106 -4.12 8.78 -1.57
C VAL A 106 -5.45 9.46 -1.89
N PHE A 107 -5.65 10.70 -1.45
CA PHE A 107 -6.86 11.45 -1.79
C PHE A 107 -6.98 11.72 -3.30
N GLY A 108 -5.88 12.12 -3.94
CA GLY A 108 -5.83 12.27 -5.38
C GLY A 108 -6.15 10.98 -6.12
N ALA A 109 -5.60 9.86 -5.66
CA ALA A 109 -5.77 8.55 -6.27
C ALA A 109 -7.24 8.10 -6.28
N ASN A 110 -7.95 8.32 -5.17
CA ASN A 110 -9.37 8.02 -5.08
C ASN A 110 -10.21 8.83 -6.08
N VAL A 111 -9.83 10.09 -6.34
CA VAL A 111 -10.50 10.92 -7.36
C VAL A 111 -10.12 10.43 -8.77
N GLY A 112 -8.85 10.09 -9.02
CA GLY A 112 -8.37 9.64 -10.33
C GLY A 112 -9.08 8.42 -10.87
N THR A 113 -9.32 7.40 -10.03
CA THR A 113 -10.05 6.20 -10.45
C THR A 113 -11.49 6.46 -10.86
N THR A 114 -12.11 7.57 -10.41
CA THR A 114 -13.48 7.92 -10.83
C THR A 114 -13.56 8.49 -12.24
N THR A 115 -12.45 9.02 -12.78
CA THR A 115 -12.43 9.64 -14.13
C THR A 115 -12.68 8.60 -15.23
N GLY A 116 -12.24 7.36 -15.05
CA GLY A 116 -12.53 6.27 -15.99
C GLY A 116 -14.04 5.98 -16.11
N ALA A 117 -14.78 6.08 -15.00
CA ALA A 117 -16.23 5.86 -14.99
C ALA A 117 -16.99 6.95 -15.77
N TRP A 118 -16.52 8.22 -15.73
CA TRP A 118 -17.12 9.33 -16.47
C TRP A 118 -16.72 9.39 -17.95
N LEU A 119 -15.58 8.80 -18.34
CA LEU A 119 -15.14 8.73 -19.74
C LEU A 119 -15.91 7.68 -20.56
N ILE A 120 -16.46 6.67 -19.89
CA ILE A 120 -17.21 5.58 -20.51
C ILE A 120 -18.73 5.84 -20.47
N ALA A 121 -19.19 6.66 -19.52
CA ALA A 121 -20.58 7.12 -19.41
C ALA A 121 -20.93 8.16 -20.47
#